data_AF-R7JHD7-F1
#
_entry.id   AF-R7JHD7-F1
#
_cell.length_a   1.000
_cell.length_b   1.000
_cell.length_c   1.000
_cell.angle_alpha   90.00
_cell.angle_beta   90.00
_cell.angle_gamma   90.00
#
_symmetry.space_group_name_H-M   'P 1'
#
loop_
_entity.id
_entity.type
_entity.pdbx_description
1 polymer ?
#
loop_
_entity_poly.entity_id
_entity_poly.type
_entity_poly.pdbx_seq_one_letter_code
_entity_poly.pdbx_strand_id
1 'polypeptide(L)'
;MKIIGIPAVKPSKLSFTSGNVSLYSDFDGTYFPSSHSNLHNISERDTEVLNKYFQNLCLFFENKKNNITFNITTGRTFGEFKAVAGLIKSKGIKMPLPDALIVKNGSDEYVKIGTDENYYKSGVFPFDYNKTALRKEESIKNLTGWQGKAFRQKIIETLKQYDFKIIEHDSEHSVKDYGNGSLFSRINYDNFKLDSFNMKPRSEWAAGLRNDGNLKFYLSFPYDMLNVEERKAAYNDIKSKLITYLDAENIKYVISEKRDESCNNRPVIILEPGINGKALDKLYDTREAVKKAYLNNDFVIAAGDGINDLDMLNPLNYIDTKGMSADLKNADKLLENSEIVKQLENLPFTGIVIKDKNNGLEQLFKLFGKFSKIIEVERGKLQEGIEDAIKMFSRKNSDKPALELNKSNKYYKTAAFLFLLLSAGGIIFLYNRKQKSKSA
;
A
#
# COMPACT_ATOMS: atom_id res chain seq x y z
N MET A 1 2.78 -3.93 26.13
CA MET A 1 2.15 -4.36 24.86
C MET A 1 3.26 -4.88 23.96
N LYS A 2 3.29 -6.19 23.65
CA LYS A 2 4.38 -6.79 22.86
C LYS A 2 4.19 -6.40 21.39
N ILE A 3 5.05 -5.52 20.90
CA ILE A 3 5.30 -5.37 19.46
C ILE A 3 5.81 -6.74 19.01
N ILE A 4 5.04 -7.46 18.20
CA ILE A 4 5.49 -8.72 17.61
C ILE A 4 6.42 -8.32 16.45
N GLY A 5 7.66 -7.95 16.79
CA GLY A 5 8.75 -7.93 15.82
C GLY A 5 9.00 -9.36 15.32
N ILE A 6 9.75 -9.48 14.23
CA ILE A 6 10.15 -10.78 13.69
C ILE A 6 10.90 -11.53 14.82
N PRO A 7 10.41 -12.68 15.32
CA PRO A 7 11.06 -13.38 16.41
C PRO A 7 12.49 -13.78 16.01
N ALA A 8 13.41 -13.75 16.98
CA ALA A 8 14.79 -14.18 16.80
C ALA A 8 14.87 -15.70 16.55
N VAL A 9 14.63 -16.12 15.30
CA VAL A 9 14.89 -17.48 14.84
C VAL A 9 16.33 -17.54 14.33
N LYS A 10 17.11 -18.52 14.83
CA LYS A 10 18.51 -18.71 14.41
C LYS A 10 18.56 -18.94 12.89
N PRO A 11 19.33 -18.14 12.13
CA PRO A 11 19.37 -18.22 10.68
C PRO A 11 19.94 -19.58 10.22
N SER A 12 19.16 -20.34 9.45
CA SER A 12 19.66 -21.50 8.70
C SER A 12 20.26 -21.02 7.38
N LYS A 13 21.52 -21.42 7.11
CA LYS A 13 22.31 -21.28 5.86
C LYS A 13 21.79 -20.21 4.88
N LEU A 14 22.29 -18.98 5.03
CA LEU A 14 22.21 -17.96 3.99
C LEU A 14 23.35 -18.17 3.00
N SER A 15 23.03 -18.72 1.83
CA SER A 15 23.84 -18.61 0.62
C SER A 15 22.94 -18.04 -0.47
N PHE A 16 23.24 -16.86 -0.99
CA PHE A 16 22.45 -16.22 -2.04
C PHE A 16 22.73 -16.89 -3.39
N THR A 17 21.90 -17.88 -3.72
CA THR A 17 21.74 -18.43 -5.08
C THR A 17 20.41 -17.91 -5.63
N SER A 18 20.38 -16.58 -5.87
CA SER A 18 19.35 -15.83 -6.61
C SER A 18 17.87 -15.96 -6.19
N GLY A 19 17.54 -15.74 -4.92
CA GLY A 19 16.13 -15.57 -4.50
C GLY A 19 15.40 -14.46 -5.26
N ASN A 20 14.06 -14.45 -5.21
CA ASN A 20 13.24 -13.46 -5.89
C ASN A 20 13.37 -12.07 -5.22
N VAL A 21 13.15 -11.01 -5.98
CA VAL A 21 13.11 -9.64 -5.50
C VAL A 21 11.67 -9.14 -5.58
N SER A 22 11.12 -8.68 -4.47
CA SER A 22 9.87 -7.92 -4.46
C SER A 22 10.19 -6.42 -4.42
N LEU A 23 9.93 -5.73 -5.52
CA LEU A 23 10.08 -4.28 -5.63
C LEU A 23 8.74 -3.61 -5.34
N TYR A 24 8.74 -2.65 -4.43
CA TYR A 24 7.63 -1.75 -4.15
C TYR A 24 8.08 -0.32 -4.42
N SER A 25 7.44 0.36 -5.35
CA SER A 25 7.77 1.75 -5.67
C SER A 25 6.57 2.65 -5.43
N ASP A 26 6.78 3.82 -4.84
CA ASP A 26 5.86 4.91 -5.08
C ASP A 26 5.82 5.27 -6.57
N PHE A 27 4.73 5.91 -6.99
CA PHE A 27 4.53 6.29 -8.37
C PHE A 27 5.09 7.67 -8.70
N ASP A 28 4.53 8.72 -8.11
CA ASP A 28 4.79 10.10 -8.50
C ASP A 28 6.14 10.56 -7.97
N GLY A 29 6.98 11.13 -8.83
CA GLY A 29 8.34 11.54 -8.47
C GLY A 29 9.33 10.40 -8.15
N THR A 30 8.82 9.18 -7.96
CA THR A 30 9.62 7.96 -7.76
C THR A 30 9.74 7.12 -9.03
N TYR A 31 8.73 6.30 -9.35
CA TYR A 31 8.73 5.46 -10.54
C TYR A 31 8.58 6.29 -11.81
N PHE A 32 7.61 7.21 -11.80
CA PHE A 32 7.44 8.24 -12.81
C PHE A 32 8.21 9.48 -12.34
N PRO A 33 9.33 9.87 -12.96
CA PRO A 33 10.28 10.85 -12.42
C PRO A 33 9.80 12.31 -12.51
N SER A 34 8.50 12.53 -12.67
CA SER A 34 7.86 13.85 -12.80
C SER A 34 6.51 13.82 -12.08
N SER A 35 5.80 14.95 -11.99
CA SER A 35 4.42 14.98 -11.50
C SER A 35 3.44 14.77 -12.66
N HIS A 36 2.23 14.27 -12.38
CA HIS A 36 1.18 14.16 -13.40
C HIS A 36 0.79 15.51 -14.00
N SER A 37 0.86 16.60 -13.23
CA SER A 37 0.55 17.95 -13.71
C SER A 37 1.41 18.34 -14.92
N ASN A 38 2.65 17.85 -14.98
CA ASN A 38 3.59 18.14 -16.07
C ASN A 38 3.21 17.41 -17.36
N LEU A 39 2.45 16.31 -17.29
CA LEU A 39 2.04 15.54 -18.47
C LEU A 39 1.07 16.31 -19.36
N HIS A 40 0.27 17.24 -18.80
CA HIS A 40 -0.69 18.00 -19.61
C HIS A 40 0.02 18.85 -20.68
N ASN A 41 1.19 19.42 -20.34
CA ASN A 41 1.95 20.35 -21.19
C ASN A 41 3.39 19.87 -21.44
N ILE A 42 3.61 18.55 -21.49
CA ILE A 42 4.95 17.98 -21.68
C ILE A 42 5.53 18.33 -23.06
N SER A 43 6.81 18.71 -23.10
CA SER A 43 7.53 19.00 -24.35
C SER A 43 7.94 17.73 -25.09
N GLU A 44 8.27 17.84 -26.39
CA GLU A 44 8.83 16.73 -27.17
C GLU A 44 10.14 16.21 -26.56
N ARG A 45 11.03 17.13 -26.16
CA ARG A 45 12.30 16.79 -25.50
C ARG A 45 12.07 15.99 -24.21
N ASP A 46 11.14 16.40 -23.36
CA ASP A 46 10.86 15.69 -22.11
C ASP A 46 10.24 14.30 -22.38
N THR A 47 9.44 14.21 -23.43
CA THR A 47 8.86 12.94 -23.90
C THR A 47 9.95 11.97 -24.36
N GLU A 48 10.96 12.43 -25.10
CA GLU A 48 12.13 11.63 -25.50
C GLU A 48 12.94 11.15 -24.29
N VAL A 49 13.18 12.03 -23.31
CA VAL A 49 13.89 11.67 -22.07
C VAL A 49 13.14 10.58 -21.30
N LEU A 50 11.82 10.71 -21.13
CA LEU A 50 10.99 9.72 -20.46
C LEU A 50 10.94 8.39 -21.23
N ASN A 51 10.86 8.45 -22.56
CA ASN A 51 10.90 7.25 -23.39
C ASN A 51 12.21 6.48 -23.22
N LYS A 52 13.36 7.17 -23.22
CA LYS A 52 14.66 6.53 -22.99
C LYS A 52 14.74 5.92 -21.59
N TYR A 53 14.25 6.64 -20.58
CA TYR A 53 14.19 6.14 -19.20
C TYR A 53 13.36 4.85 -19.10
N PHE A 54 12.15 4.83 -19.64
CA PHE A 54 11.29 3.65 -19.56
C PHE A 54 11.74 2.52 -20.48
N GLN A 55 12.37 2.82 -21.62
CA GLN A 55 12.98 1.78 -22.47
C GLN A 55 14.05 1.00 -21.70
N ASN A 56 14.90 1.69 -20.93
CA ASN A 56 15.92 1.03 -20.12
C ASN A 56 15.27 0.15 -19.02
N LEU A 57 14.22 0.64 -18.37
CA LEU A 57 13.46 -0.14 -17.39
C LEU A 57 12.75 -1.35 -18.01
N CYS A 58 12.17 -1.23 -19.21
CA CYS A 58 11.59 -2.35 -19.94
C CYS A 58 12.65 -3.45 -20.15
N LEU A 59 13.80 -3.08 -20.73
CA LEU A 59 14.90 -4.02 -20.98
C LEU A 59 15.40 -4.65 -19.67
N PHE A 60 15.49 -3.87 -18.59
CA PHE A 60 15.87 -4.37 -17.28
C PHE A 60 14.89 -5.43 -16.75
N PHE A 61 13.59 -5.14 -16.76
CA PHE A 61 12.57 -6.07 -16.28
C PHE A 61 12.42 -7.30 -17.18
N GLU A 62 12.53 -7.16 -18.50
CA GLU A 62 12.52 -8.30 -19.43
C GLU A 62 13.68 -9.27 -19.14
N ASN A 63 14.89 -8.74 -18.92
CA ASN A 63 16.07 -9.55 -18.59
C ASN A 63 16.00 -10.21 -17.20
N LYS A 64 15.09 -9.75 -16.32
CA LYS A 64 14.95 -10.21 -14.92
C LYS A 64 13.56 -10.73 -14.58
N LYS A 65 12.73 -11.00 -15.59
CA LYS A 65 11.28 -11.23 -15.46
C LYS A 65 10.88 -12.32 -14.47
N ASN A 66 11.70 -13.35 -14.31
CA ASN A 66 11.42 -14.46 -13.39
C ASN A 66 11.91 -14.22 -11.96
N ASN A 67 12.66 -13.13 -11.74
CA ASN A 67 13.37 -12.87 -10.49
C ASN A 67 12.92 -11.58 -9.82
N ILE A 68 12.13 -10.72 -10.49
CA ILE A 68 11.64 -9.46 -9.92
C ILE A 68 10.13 -9.42 -10.07
N THR A 69 9.43 -9.31 -8.95
CA THR A 69 8.01 -8.92 -8.90
C THR A 69 7.94 -7.42 -8.66
N PHE A 70 7.41 -6.68 -9.63
CA PHE A 70 7.31 -5.22 -9.59
C PHE A 70 5.93 -4.77 -9.14
N ASN A 71 5.87 -4.02 -8.04
CA ASN A 71 4.63 -3.49 -7.48
C ASN A 71 4.73 -1.97 -7.38
N ILE A 72 3.63 -1.28 -7.68
CA ILE A 72 3.46 0.15 -7.39
C ILE A 72 2.56 0.30 -6.18
N THR A 73 2.93 1.16 -5.24
CA THR A 73 2.10 1.56 -4.09
C THR A 73 1.96 3.08 -4.06
N THR A 74 0.76 3.59 -4.37
CA THR A 74 0.53 5.01 -4.66
C THR A 74 -0.57 5.60 -3.77
N GLY A 75 -0.53 6.91 -3.55
CA GLY A 75 -1.62 7.66 -2.92
C GLY A 75 -2.86 7.81 -3.81
N ARG A 76 -2.71 7.59 -5.12
CA ARG A 76 -3.79 7.64 -6.11
C ARG A 76 -4.83 6.57 -5.87
N THR A 77 -6.06 6.84 -6.28
CA THR A 77 -7.06 5.80 -6.52
C THR A 77 -6.70 4.95 -7.75
N PHE A 78 -7.40 3.84 -7.93
CA PHE A 78 -7.28 3.04 -9.16
C PHE A 78 -7.60 3.88 -10.41
N GLY A 79 -8.70 4.62 -10.37
CA GLY A 79 -9.16 5.43 -11.50
C GLY A 79 -8.20 6.56 -11.86
N GLU A 80 -7.60 7.21 -10.85
CA GLU A 80 -6.56 8.22 -11.04
C GLU A 80 -5.30 7.64 -11.68
N PHE A 81 -4.82 6.49 -11.18
CA PHE A 81 -3.67 5.82 -11.79
C PHE A 81 -3.97 5.42 -13.24
N LYS A 82 -5.15 4.85 -13.51
CA LYS A 82 -5.59 4.48 -14.86
C LYS A 82 -5.64 5.70 -15.79
N ALA A 83 -6.17 6.82 -15.32
CA ALA A 83 -6.22 8.07 -16.09
C ALA A 83 -4.81 8.57 -16.44
N VAL A 84 -3.90 8.58 -15.47
CA VAL A 84 -2.51 8.99 -15.69
C VAL A 84 -1.77 8.03 -16.61
N ALA A 85 -1.93 6.71 -16.45
CA ALA A 85 -1.36 5.73 -17.36
C ALA A 85 -1.90 5.91 -18.80
N GLY A 86 -3.17 6.29 -18.94
CA GLY A 86 -3.79 6.65 -20.22
C GLY A 86 -3.18 7.90 -20.85
N LEU A 87 -2.94 8.92 -20.04
CA LEU A 87 -2.27 10.16 -20.47
C LEU A 87 -0.81 9.92 -20.87
N ILE A 88 -0.05 9.13 -20.10
CA ILE A 88 1.33 8.73 -20.45
C ILE A 88 1.33 8.03 -21.81
N LYS A 89 0.41 7.09 -22.02
CA LYS A 89 0.25 6.40 -23.32
C LYS A 89 -0.08 7.37 -24.45
N SER A 90 -0.99 8.33 -24.24
CA SER A 90 -1.40 9.27 -25.30
C SER A 90 -0.29 10.23 -25.71
N LYS A 91 0.71 10.45 -24.84
CA LYS A 91 1.96 11.16 -25.16
C LYS A 91 3.00 10.29 -25.87
N GLY A 92 2.65 9.05 -26.24
CA GLY A 92 3.56 8.12 -26.91
C GLY A 92 4.59 7.48 -25.99
N ILE A 93 4.43 7.61 -24.66
CA ILE A 93 5.37 7.05 -23.69
C ILE A 93 4.96 5.61 -23.35
N LYS A 94 5.91 4.68 -23.47
CA LYS A 94 5.72 3.27 -23.11
C LYS A 94 6.41 2.97 -21.79
N MET A 95 5.61 2.80 -20.75
CA MET A 95 6.03 2.54 -19.38
C MET A 95 5.69 1.08 -19.02
N PRO A 96 6.62 0.30 -18.43
CA PRO A 96 6.28 -0.99 -17.83
C PRO A 96 5.16 -0.84 -16.80
N LEU A 97 4.09 -1.64 -16.89
CA LEU A 97 3.05 -1.63 -15.87
C LEU A 97 3.35 -2.69 -14.80
N PRO A 98 3.08 -2.42 -13.51
CA PRO A 98 3.45 -3.31 -12.44
C PRO A 98 2.68 -4.63 -12.47
N ASP A 99 3.18 -5.65 -11.78
CA ASP A 99 2.48 -6.91 -11.53
C ASP A 99 1.31 -6.72 -10.57
N ALA A 100 1.43 -5.78 -9.62
CA ALA A 100 0.34 -5.34 -8.77
C ALA A 100 0.35 -3.82 -8.55
N LEU A 101 -0.85 -3.24 -8.51
CA LEU A 101 -1.10 -1.84 -8.17
C LEU A 101 -1.79 -1.77 -6.80
N ILE A 102 -1.15 -1.13 -5.83
CA ILE A 102 -1.70 -0.89 -4.50
C ILE A 102 -2.06 0.60 -4.40
N VAL A 103 -3.33 0.88 -4.14
CA VAL A 103 -3.88 2.25 -4.23
C VAL A 103 -4.09 2.87 -2.85
N LYS A 104 -4.37 4.18 -2.81
CA LYS A 104 -4.79 4.94 -1.61
C LYS A 104 -3.85 4.71 -0.42
N ASN A 105 -2.53 4.72 -0.66
CA ASN A 105 -1.47 4.49 0.31
C ASN A 105 -1.65 3.14 1.05
N GLY A 106 -1.52 2.01 0.35
CA GLY A 106 -1.54 0.69 0.98
C GLY A 106 -2.92 0.06 1.18
N SER A 107 -3.97 0.60 0.56
CA SER A 107 -5.35 0.11 0.62
C SER A 107 -5.53 -1.15 -0.23
N ASP A 108 -6.43 -1.11 -1.21
CA ASP A 108 -6.74 -2.22 -2.09
C ASP A 108 -5.58 -2.53 -3.05
N GLU A 109 -5.39 -3.81 -3.33
CA GLU A 109 -4.39 -4.32 -4.29
C GLU A 109 -5.11 -4.83 -5.54
N TYR A 110 -4.65 -4.44 -6.71
CA TYR A 110 -5.13 -4.90 -8.01
C TYR A 110 -4.01 -5.68 -8.70
N VAL A 111 -4.24 -6.97 -8.94
CA VAL A 111 -3.26 -7.83 -9.63
C VAL A 111 -3.45 -7.69 -11.13
N LYS A 112 -2.34 -7.58 -11.86
CA LYS A 112 -2.33 -7.51 -13.31
C LYS A 112 -2.86 -8.82 -13.91
N ILE A 113 -3.87 -8.73 -14.76
CA ILE A 113 -4.48 -9.87 -15.46
C ILE A 113 -4.21 -9.84 -16.98
N GLY A 114 -3.76 -8.69 -17.50
CA GLY A 114 -3.42 -8.50 -18.91
C GLY A 114 -1.92 -8.32 -19.16
N THR A 115 -1.57 -7.90 -20.37
CA THR A 115 -0.19 -7.64 -20.77
C THR A 115 0.00 -6.17 -21.16
N ASP A 116 1.23 -5.67 -21.01
CA ASP A 116 1.59 -4.32 -21.45
C ASP A 116 1.43 -4.19 -22.96
N GLU A 117 1.77 -5.25 -23.69
CA GLU A 117 1.59 -5.32 -25.14
C GLU A 117 0.13 -5.07 -25.54
N ASN A 118 -0.82 -5.75 -24.91
CA ASN A 118 -2.25 -5.52 -25.17
C ASN A 118 -2.66 -4.09 -24.80
N TYR A 119 -2.21 -3.58 -23.67
CA TYR A 119 -2.51 -2.21 -23.30
C TYR A 119 -2.02 -1.19 -24.33
N TYR A 120 -0.78 -1.33 -24.80
CA TYR A 120 -0.20 -0.40 -25.76
C TYR A 120 -0.77 -0.58 -27.18
N LYS A 121 -1.02 -1.82 -27.64
CA LYS A 121 -1.54 -2.10 -28.99
C LYS A 121 -3.05 -1.94 -29.12
N SER A 122 -3.84 -2.50 -28.21
CA SER A 122 -5.31 -2.53 -28.30
C SER A 122 -6.01 -1.59 -27.32
N GLY A 123 -5.29 -0.98 -26.38
CA GLY A 123 -5.89 -0.05 -25.40
C GLY A 123 -6.58 -0.73 -24.21
N VAL A 124 -6.51 -2.05 -24.10
CA VAL A 124 -7.09 -2.80 -22.99
C VAL A 124 -6.20 -2.66 -21.76
N PHE A 125 -6.64 -1.90 -20.75
CA PHE A 125 -5.91 -1.73 -19.50
C PHE A 125 -5.74 -3.07 -18.77
N PRO A 126 -4.55 -3.43 -18.25
CA PRO A 126 -4.26 -4.80 -17.82
C PRO A 126 -4.72 -5.10 -16.38
N PHE A 127 -5.49 -4.20 -15.77
CA PHE A 127 -6.11 -4.38 -14.47
C PHE A 127 -7.63 -4.21 -14.60
N ASP A 128 -8.36 -4.98 -13.80
CA ASP A 128 -9.82 -4.92 -13.73
C ASP A 128 -10.24 -4.11 -12.50
N TYR A 129 -11.02 -3.06 -12.73
CA TYR A 129 -11.53 -2.15 -11.70
C TYR A 129 -12.31 -2.88 -10.60
N ASN A 130 -13.00 -3.96 -10.96
CA ASN A 130 -13.90 -4.67 -10.04
C ASN A 130 -13.21 -5.86 -9.34
N LYS A 131 -11.91 -6.09 -9.58
CA LYS A 131 -11.19 -7.25 -9.04
C LYS A 131 -9.98 -6.83 -8.25
N THR A 132 -10.20 -6.67 -6.95
CA THR A 132 -9.16 -6.56 -5.93
C THR A 132 -8.61 -7.93 -5.54
N ALA A 133 -7.42 -7.93 -4.93
CA ALA A 133 -6.79 -9.14 -4.40
C ALA A 133 -7.47 -9.57 -3.09
N LEU A 134 -8.41 -10.53 -3.20
CA LEU A 134 -9.18 -11.04 -2.05
C LEU A 134 -8.29 -11.52 -0.89
N ARG A 135 -7.10 -12.06 -1.20
CA ARG A 135 -6.10 -12.47 -0.19
C ARG A 135 -5.76 -11.36 0.81
N LYS A 136 -5.69 -10.10 0.35
CA LYS A 136 -5.34 -8.95 1.18
C LYS A 136 -6.52 -8.53 2.04
N GLU A 137 -7.72 -8.49 1.45
CA GLU A 137 -8.96 -8.22 2.18
C GLU A 137 -9.21 -9.25 3.29
N GLU A 138 -9.02 -10.54 3.01
CA GLU A 138 -9.15 -11.62 3.99
C GLU A 138 -8.10 -11.51 5.10
N SER A 139 -6.85 -11.23 4.76
CA SER A 139 -5.78 -11.03 5.75
C SER A 139 -6.10 -9.88 6.70
N ILE A 140 -6.53 -8.74 6.17
CA ILE A 140 -6.91 -7.57 6.98
C ILE A 140 -8.15 -7.87 7.82
N LYS A 141 -9.18 -8.49 7.23
CA LYS A 141 -10.37 -8.93 7.97
C LYS A 141 -10.01 -9.83 9.16
N ASN A 142 -9.07 -10.75 8.99
CA ASN A 142 -8.63 -11.63 10.08
C ASN A 142 -7.89 -10.88 11.20
N LEU A 143 -7.19 -9.77 10.87
CA LEU A 143 -6.44 -8.97 11.84
C LEU A 143 -7.31 -7.96 12.61
N THR A 144 -8.31 -7.40 11.93
CA THR A 144 -9.06 -6.22 12.39
C THR A 144 -10.56 -6.44 12.49
N GLY A 145 -11.10 -7.54 11.96
CA GLY A 145 -12.54 -7.72 11.80
C GLY A 145 -13.14 -6.91 10.65
N TRP A 146 -12.34 -6.17 9.88
CA TRP A 146 -12.84 -5.25 8.85
C TRP A 146 -13.66 -5.96 7.76
N GLN A 147 -14.95 -5.62 7.68
CA GLN A 147 -15.89 -6.16 6.69
C GLN A 147 -16.24 -5.10 5.65
N GLY A 148 -15.27 -4.75 4.79
CA GLY A 148 -15.36 -3.59 3.89
C GLY A 148 -16.66 -3.50 3.08
N LYS A 149 -17.08 -4.59 2.42
CA LYS A 149 -18.33 -4.61 1.64
C LYS A 149 -19.57 -4.32 2.49
N ALA A 150 -19.68 -4.94 3.67
CA ALA A 150 -20.80 -4.71 4.59
C ALA A 150 -20.76 -3.28 5.15
N PHE A 151 -19.57 -2.76 5.45
CA PHE A 151 -19.42 -1.42 5.96
C PHE A 151 -19.72 -0.33 4.90
N ARG A 152 -19.36 -0.54 3.62
CA ARG A 152 -19.79 0.34 2.52
C ARG A 152 -21.30 0.46 2.46
N GLN A 153 -22.01 -0.67 2.57
CA GLN A 153 -23.46 -0.70 2.61
C GLN A 153 -24.00 0.07 3.83
N LYS A 154 -23.38 -0.08 5.00
CA LYS A 154 -23.73 0.69 6.20
C LYS A 154 -23.53 2.20 6.04
N ILE A 155 -22.46 2.63 5.38
CA ILE A 155 -22.22 4.05 5.02
C ILE A 155 -23.38 4.56 4.17
N ILE A 156 -23.72 3.83 3.10
CA ILE A 156 -24.81 4.19 2.18
C ILE A 156 -26.14 4.30 2.93
N GLU A 157 -26.47 3.33 3.78
CA GLU A 157 -27.70 3.35 4.59
C GLU A 157 -27.74 4.53 5.55
N THR A 158 -26.62 4.84 6.19
CA THR A 158 -26.53 5.96 7.15
C THR A 158 -26.71 7.30 6.44
N LEU A 159 -26.10 7.49 5.27
CA LEU A 159 -26.26 8.69 4.47
C LEU A 159 -27.69 8.88 3.97
N LYS A 160 -28.37 7.79 3.57
CA LYS A 160 -29.76 7.83 3.11
C LYS A 160 -30.76 8.28 4.19
N GLN A 161 -30.45 8.10 5.47
CA GLN A 161 -31.29 8.63 6.58
C GLN A 161 -31.36 10.16 6.61
N TYR A 162 -30.44 10.82 5.90
CA TYR A 162 -30.30 12.27 5.79
C TYR A 162 -30.57 12.78 4.38
N ASP A 163 -31.23 11.95 3.54
CA ASP A 163 -31.55 12.26 2.15
C ASP A 163 -30.33 12.64 1.29
N PHE A 164 -29.15 12.14 1.65
CA PHE A 164 -27.96 12.37 0.84
C PHE A 164 -28.07 11.66 -0.51
N LYS A 165 -27.85 12.42 -1.58
CA LYS A 165 -27.46 11.88 -2.87
C LYS A 165 -26.01 11.38 -2.79
N ILE A 166 -25.81 10.11 -3.05
CA ILE A 166 -24.48 9.49 -3.01
C ILE A 166 -23.90 9.53 -4.42
N ILE A 167 -22.71 10.09 -4.54
CA ILE A 167 -22.00 10.22 -5.81
C ILE A 167 -20.72 9.40 -5.71
N GLU A 168 -20.64 8.37 -6.53
CA GLU A 168 -19.47 7.53 -6.61
C GLU A 168 -18.60 7.94 -7.79
N HIS A 169 -17.30 8.12 -7.55
CA HIS A 169 -16.36 8.49 -8.60
C HIS A 169 -14.95 7.98 -8.34
N ASP A 170 -14.16 8.02 -9.42
CA ASP A 170 -12.83 7.48 -9.56
C ASP A 170 -11.76 8.38 -8.97
N SER A 171 -11.91 9.70 -9.03
CA SER A 171 -10.92 10.66 -8.50
C SER A 171 -11.53 11.60 -7.47
N GLU A 172 -10.79 11.88 -6.40
CA GLU A 172 -11.10 12.95 -5.44
C GLU A 172 -10.23 14.19 -5.66
N HIS A 173 -9.71 14.38 -6.86
CA HIS A 173 -8.89 15.54 -7.18
C HIS A 173 -9.59 16.40 -8.23
N SER A 174 -8.99 17.54 -8.52
CA SER A 174 -9.61 18.61 -9.30
C SER A 174 -10.11 18.15 -10.68
N VAL A 175 -11.19 18.80 -11.15
CA VAL A 175 -11.70 18.67 -12.53
C VAL A 175 -10.63 19.05 -13.56
N LYS A 176 -9.68 19.92 -13.20
CA LYS A 176 -8.57 20.32 -14.08
C LYS A 176 -7.69 19.13 -14.46
N ASP A 177 -7.41 18.25 -13.50
CA ASP A 177 -6.49 17.13 -13.70
C ASP A 177 -7.22 15.89 -14.26
N TYR A 178 -8.47 15.66 -13.86
CA TYR A 178 -9.20 14.41 -14.18
C TYR A 178 -10.50 14.60 -14.98
N GLY A 179 -10.87 15.84 -15.32
CA GLY A 179 -12.06 16.15 -16.11
C GLY A 179 -13.33 15.53 -15.53
N ASN A 180 -14.11 14.88 -16.40
CA ASN A 180 -15.31 14.12 -16.01
C ASN A 180 -15.01 12.89 -15.13
N GLY A 181 -13.74 12.52 -14.96
CA GLY A 181 -13.22 11.50 -14.04
C GLY A 181 -13.14 11.97 -12.58
N SER A 182 -13.27 13.27 -12.33
CA SER A 182 -13.27 13.86 -11.00
C SER A 182 -14.65 13.75 -10.34
N LEU A 183 -14.69 13.36 -9.06
CA LEU A 183 -15.85 13.46 -8.19
C LEU A 183 -16.49 14.85 -8.25
N PHE A 184 -15.68 15.90 -8.36
CA PHE A 184 -16.14 17.29 -8.41
C PHE A 184 -16.68 17.73 -9.75
N SER A 185 -16.53 16.93 -10.80
CA SER A 185 -17.32 17.13 -12.04
C SER A 185 -18.80 16.77 -11.84
N ARG A 186 -19.12 16.02 -10.77
CA ARG A 186 -20.46 15.49 -10.47
C ARG A 186 -21.08 16.13 -9.24
N ILE A 187 -20.27 16.48 -8.24
CA ILE A 187 -20.70 17.29 -7.10
C ILE A 187 -20.74 18.74 -7.56
N ASN A 188 -21.94 19.24 -7.89
CA ASN A 188 -22.11 20.54 -8.50
C ASN A 188 -21.59 21.67 -7.58
N TYR A 189 -20.70 22.51 -8.11
CA TYR A 189 -20.20 23.71 -7.42
C TYR A 189 -21.20 24.87 -7.54
N ASP A 190 -22.02 24.90 -8.60
CA ASP A 190 -22.66 26.15 -9.09
C ASP A 190 -24.19 26.23 -8.94
N ASN A 191 -24.87 25.23 -8.38
CA ASN A 191 -26.31 25.33 -8.11
C ASN A 191 -26.58 26.09 -6.81
N PHE A 192 -26.11 27.33 -6.76
CA PHE A 192 -26.47 28.32 -5.76
C PHE A 192 -27.90 28.80 -6.03
N LYS A 193 -28.88 28.31 -5.27
CA LYS A 193 -30.10 29.10 -5.07
C LYS A 193 -29.81 30.10 -3.95
N LEU A 194 -29.50 31.34 -4.34
CA LEU A 194 -29.61 32.49 -3.44
C LEU A 194 -31.10 32.64 -3.12
N ASP A 195 -31.53 32.09 -1.99
CA ASP A 195 -32.88 32.32 -1.52
C ASP A 195 -32.96 33.77 -1.05
N SER A 196 -33.84 34.55 -1.69
CA SER A 196 -33.81 36.02 -1.74
C SER A 196 -34.12 36.74 -0.42
N PHE A 197 -34.04 36.05 0.73
CA PHE A 197 -34.27 36.61 2.06
C PHE A 197 -33.28 36.17 3.14
N ASN A 198 -32.32 35.27 2.86
CA ASN A 198 -31.27 34.89 3.81
C ASN A 198 -29.96 34.54 3.08
N MET A 199 -28.96 35.43 3.18
CA MET A 199 -27.66 35.35 2.48
C MET A 199 -26.72 34.23 2.99
N LYS A 200 -27.12 32.96 2.88
CA LYS A 200 -26.16 31.84 2.91
C LYS A 200 -26.51 30.80 1.85
N PRO A 201 -25.70 30.62 0.79
CA PRO A 201 -25.91 29.53 -0.16
C PRO A 201 -25.89 28.18 0.57
N ARG A 202 -26.89 27.32 0.30
CA ARG A 202 -26.93 25.93 0.79
C ARG A 202 -26.53 24.99 -0.34
N SER A 203 -25.46 24.22 -0.15
CA SER A 203 -25.04 23.18 -1.10
C SER A 203 -26.07 22.06 -1.17
N GLU A 204 -26.15 21.32 -2.28
CA GLU A 204 -26.93 20.06 -2.33
C GLU A 204 -26.48 19.11 -1.21
N TRP A 205 -27.41 18.32 -0.65
CA TRP A 205 -27.09 17.20 0.24
C TRP A 205 -26.49 16.06 -0.59
N ALA A 206 -25.27 16.25 -1.06
CA ALA A 206 -24.53 15.30 -1.87
C ALA A 206 -23.24 14.88 -1.16
N ALA A 207 -23.06 13.57 -1.00
CA ALA A 207 -21.87 12.97 -0.41
C ALA A 207 -21.12 12.17 -1.47
N GLY A 208 -19.82 12.42 -1.57
CA GLY A 208 -18.92 11.65 -2.41
C GLY A 208 -18.41 10.41 -1.69
N LEU A 209 -18.42 9.27 -2.36
CA LEU A 209 -17.84 8.03 -1.88
C LEU A 209 -16.91 7.46 -2.96
N ARG A 210 -15.65 7.20 -2.65
CA ARG A 210 -14.72 6.60 -3.63
C ARG A 210 -15.19 5.23 -4.08
N ASN A 211 -15.12 5.00 -5.39
CA ASN A 211 -15.70 3.81 -6.00
C ASN A 211 -14.74 2.60 -6.11
N ASP A 212 -13.50 2.71 -5.65
CA ASP A 212 -12.50 1.66 -5.80
C ASP A 212 -12.24 0.88 -4.49
N GLY A 213 -12.51 -0.43 -4.51
CA GLY A 213 -12.15 -1.36 -3.43
C GLY A 213 -12.94 -1.23 -2.11
N ASN A 214 -12.44 -1.92 -1.07
CA ASN A 214 -13.16 -2.17 0.19
C ASN A 214 -12.33 -1.90 1.46
N LEU A 215 -11.06 -1.52 1.33
CA LEU A 215 -10.17 -1.37 2.48
C LEU A 215 -10.06 0.06 3.01
N LYS A 216 -10.30 1.10 2.20
CA LYS A 216 -10.33 2.48 2.67
C LYS A 216 -11.48 3.24 2.04
N PHE A 217 -12.28 3.88 2.88
CA PHE A 217 -13.40 4.70 2.46
C PHE A 217 -13.07 6.17 2.71
N TYR A 218 -13.31 6.98 1.68
CA TYR A 218 -13.22 8.42 1.75
C TYR A 218 -14.63 8.94 1.52
N LEU A 219 -15.16 9.63 2.51
CA LEU A 219 -16.50 10.16 2.51
C LEU A 219 -16.40 11.69 2.50
N SER A 220 -16.60 12.25 1.31
CA SER A 220 -16.49 13.69 1.05
C SER A 220 -17.85 14.37 1.18
N PHE A 221 -17.95 15.40 2.01
CA PHE A 221 -19.21 16.08 2.30
C PHE A 221 -19.35 17.43 1.56
N PRO A 222 -20.56 18.03 1.60
CA PRO A 222 -20.77 19.41 1.16
C PRO A 222 -19.79 20.40 1.81
N TYR A 223 -19.41 21.46 1.08
CA TYR A 223 -18.44 22.46 1.58
C TYR A 223 -18.94 23.17 2.85
N ASP A 224 -20.24 23.44 2.91
CA ASP A 224 -20.91 24.13 4.02
C ASP A 224 -21.28 23.19 5.18
N MET A 225 -20.94 21.90 5.10
CA MET A 225 -21.40 20.87 6.07
C MET A 225 -21.04 21.21 7.51
N LEU A 226 -19.87 21.82 7.75
CA LEU A 226 -19.43 22.20 9.10
C LEU A 226 -19.79 23.65 9.50
N ASN A 227 -20.31 24.43 8.57
CA ASN A 227 -20.55 25.88 8.73
C ASN A 227 -22.03 26.22 8.99
N VAL A 228 -22.93 25.25 8.82
CA VAL A 228 -24.38 25.35 9.09
C VAL A 228 -24.72 24.41 10.25
N GLU A 229 -25.34 24.91 11.32
CA GLU A 229 -25.56 24.15 12.56
C GLU A 229 -26.30 22.82 12.34
N GLU A 230 -27.41 22.85 11.59
CA GLU A 230 -28.18 21.67 11.20
C GLU A 230 -27.31 20.62 10.48
N ARG A 231 -26.46 21.06 9.55
CA ARG A 231 -25.56 20.18 8.79
C ARG A 231 -24.43 19.65 9.64
N LYS A 232 -23.89 20.47 10.53
CA LYS A 232 -22.85 20.07 11.48
C LYS A 232 -23.39 19.02 12.45
N ALA A 233 -24.64 19.15 12.89
CA ALA A 233 -25.31 18.14 13.68
C ALA A 233 -25.45 16.82 12.91
N ALA A 234 -25.91 16.87 11.65
CA ALA A 234 -25.99 15.69 10.78
C ALA A 234 -24.62 15.02 10.57
N TYR A 235 -23.56 15.81 10.31
CA TYR A 235 -22.19 15.31 10.14
C TYR A 235 -21.71 14.54 11.38
N ASN A 236 -21.90 15.13 12.55
CA ASN A 236 -21.50 14.51 13.82
C ASN A 236 -22.30 13.24 14.12
N ASP A 237 -23.61 13.23 13.86
CA ASP A 237 -24.45 12.05 14.05
C ASP A 237 -24.09 10.92 13.07
N ILE A 238 -23.88 11.23 11.79
CA ILE A 238 -23.40 10.25 10.79
C ILE A 238 -22.10 9.61 11.28
N LYS A 239 -21.11 10.43 11.66
CA LYS A 239 -19.84 9.94 12.20
C LYS A 239 -20.07 9.05 13.43
N SER A 240 -20.90 9.48 14.37
CA SER A 240 -21.22 8.74 15.60
C SER A 240 -21.88 7.39 15.30
N LYS A 241 -22.84 7.34 14.37
CA LYS A 241 -23.51 6.10 13.94
C LYS A 241 -22.55 5.11 13.29
N LEU A 242 -21.62 5.59 12.47
CA LEU A 242 -20.60 4.74 11.86
C LEU A 242 -19.62 4.18 12.90
N ILE A 243 -19.17 5.01 13.84
CA ILE A 243 -18.33 4.60 14.98
C ILE A 243 -19.06 3.55 15.82
N THR A 244 -20.31 3.82 16.20
CA THR A 244 -21.12 2.91 17.02
C THR A 244 -21.28 1.54 16.36
N TYR A 245 -21.47 1.51 15.03
CA TYR A 245 -21.51 0.27 14.28
C TYR A 245 -20.18 -0.49 14.33
N LEU A 246 -19.06 0.19 14.08
CA LEU A 246 -17.73 -0.43 14.11
C LEU A 246 -17.38 -0.98 15.49
N ASP A 247 -17.71 -0.23 16.55
CA ASP A 247 -17.51 -0.64 17.94
C ASP A 247 -18.39 -1.84 18.31
N ALA A 248 -19.67 -1.84 17.91
CA ALA A 248 -20.61 -2.94 18.17
C ALA A 248 -20.17 -4.24 17.48
N GLU A 249 -19.59 -4.14 16.29
CA GLU A 249 -19.04 -5.27 15.53
C GLU A 249 -17.62 -5.66 15.97
N ASN A 250 -17.06 -4.99 16.99
CA ASN A 250 -15.69 -5.19 17.48
C ASN A 250 -14.62 -5.09 16.38
N ILE A 251 -14.83 -4.16 15.44
CA ILE A 251 -13.92 -3.90 14.32
C ILE A 251 -12.84 -2.94 14.80
N LYS A 252 -11.56 -3.22 14.49
CA LYS A 252 -10.45 -2.29 14.71
C LYS A 252 -10.36 -1.34 13.52
N TYR A 253 -10.49 -0.04 13.78
CA TYR A 253 -10.47 0.99 12.76
C TYR A 253 -9.62 2.19 13.17
N VAL A 254 -9.31 3.00 12.18
CA VAL A 254 -8.88 4.38 12.34
C VAL A 254 -9.85 5.26 11.59
N ILE A 255 -10.24 6.36 12.23
CA ILE A 255 -11.00 7.43 11.62
C ILE A 255 -10.15 8.68 11.63
N SER A 256 -10.00 9.32 10.47
CA SER A 256 -9.35 10.62 10.37
C SER A 256 -10.23 11.59 9.62
N GLU A 257 -10.05 12.87 9.93
CA GLU A 257 -10.80 13.97 9.31
C GLU A 257 -9.79 14.91 8.68
N LYS A 258 -10.05 15.33 7.45
CA LYS A 258 -9.27 16.35 6.79
C LYS A 258 -10.16 17.38 6.11
N ARG A 259 -9.60 18.55 5.88
CA ARG A 259 -10.10 19.51 4.88
C ARG A 259 -9.23 19.36 3.66
N ASP A 260 -9.82 18.95 2.56
CA ASP A 260 -9.06 18.71 1.34
C ASP A 260 -8.97 20.01 0.53
N GLU A 261 -7.79 20.64 0.54
CA GLU A 261 -7.53 21.90 -0.17
C GLU A 261 -7.77 21.78 -1.68
N SER A 262 -7.46 20.62 -2.27
CA SER A 262 -7.70 20.35 -3.69
C SER A 262 -9.20 20.26 -4.03
N CYS A 263 -10.04 20.24 -2.99
CA CYS A 263 -11.49 20.09 -3.03
C CYS A 263 -12.21 21.28 -2.39
N ASN A 264 -11.62 22.48 -2.44
CA ASN A 264 -12.13 23.70 -1.79
C ASN A 264 -12.32 23.55 -0.27
N ASN A 265 -11.47 22.80 0.44
CA ASN A 265 -11.56 22.62 1.90
C ASN A 265 -12.84 21.91 2.39
N ARG A 266 -13.44 21.07 1.54
CA ARG A 266 -14.55 20.19 1.92
C ARG A 266 -14.14 19.28 3.08
N PRO A 267 -15.06 19.02 4.03
CA PRO A 267 -14.81 18.05 5.09
C PRO A 267 -14.85 16.64 4.51
N VAL A 268 -13.82 15.85 4.81
CA VAL A 268 -13.70 14.45 4.41
C VAL A 268 -13.48 13.61 5.65
N ILE A 269 -14.28 12.56 5.80
CA ILE A 269 -14.04 11.49 6.75
C ILE A 269 -13.32 10.35 6.02
N ILE A 270 -12.18 9.92 6.55
CA ILE A 270 -11.46 8.74 6.08
C ILE A 270 -11.67 7.63 7.11
N LEU A 271 -12.18 6.49 6.66
CA LEU A 271 -12.44 5.30 7.46
C LEU A 271 -11.63 4.14 6.92
N GLU A 272 -10.80 3.54 7.77
CA GLU A 272 -9.89 2.47 7.37
C GLU A 272 -9.61 1.47 8.51
N PRO A 273 -9.16 0.25 8.20
CA PRO A 273 -8.74 -0.73 9.19
C PRO A 273 -7.60 -0.20 10.06
N GLY A 274 -7.71 -0.44 11.37
CA GLY A 274 -6.68 -0.10 12.34
C GLY A 274 -5.74 -1.28 12.59
N ILE A 275 -4.50 -1.18 12.14
CA ILE A 275 -3.47 -2.20 12.35
C ILE A 275 -2.50 -1.69 13.42
N ASN A 276 -2.45 -2.38 14.57
CA ASN A 276 -1.64 -1.98 15.73
C ASN A 276 -1.89 -0.51 16.17
N GLY A 277 -3.14 -0.05 16.08
CA GLY A 277 -3.52 1.31 16.43
C GLY A 277 -3.13 2.39 15.41
N LYS A 278 -2.59 2.01 14.24
CA LYS A 278 -2.28 2.92 13.14
C LYS A 278 -3.21 2.67 11.95
N ALA A 279 -3.39 3.71 11.13
CA ALA A 279 -4.06 3.61 9.85
C ALA A 279 -3.34 2.61 8.94
N LEU A 280 -4.09 1.93 8.08
CA LEU A 280 -3.50 1.10 7.02
C LEU A 280 -2.64 1.99 6.12
N ASP A 281 -1.42 1.58 5.80
CA ASP A 281 -0.47 2.38 5.01
C ASP A 281 0.35 1.50 4.07
N LYS A 282 1.25 2.13 3.30
CA LYS A 282 2.15 1.43 2.37
C LYS A 282 3.07 0.42 3.06
N LEU A 283 3.38 0.63 4.34
CA LEU A 283 4.27 -0.23 5.13
C LEU A 283 3.64 -1.61 5.40
N TYR A 284 2.31 -1.75 5.36
CA TYR A 284 1.69 -3.06 5.50
C TYR A 284 2.22 -4.07 4.46
N ASP A 285 2.18 -3.71 3.18
CA ASP A 285 2.54 -4.62 2.09
C ASP A 285 4.03 -4.95 2.09
N THR A 286 4.87 -3.93 2.28
CA THR A 286 6.33 -4.13 2.36
C THR A 286 6.71 -4.95 3.59
N ARG A 287 6.03 -4.78 4.73
CA ARG A 287 6.30 -5.57 5.94
C ARG A 287 5.94 -7.04 5.75
N GLU A 288 4.80 -7.33 5.13
CA GLU A 288 4.43 -8.71 4.80
C GLU A 288 5.39 -9.32 3.78
N ALA A 289 5.87 -8.53 2.81
CA ALA A 289 6.90 -8.98 1.87
C ALA A 289 8.23 -9.30 2.58
N VAL A 290 8.70 -8.44 3.50
CA VAL A 290 9.95 -8.65 4.24
C VAL A 290 9.87 -9.89 5.12
N LYS A 291 8.73 -10.14 5.78
CA LYS A 291 8.51 -11.37 6.56
C LYS A 291 8.65 -12.62 5.69
N LYS A 292 8.01 -12.62 4.51
CA LYS A 292 8.13 -13.74 3.54
C LYS A 292 9.56 -13.89 3.04
N ALA A 293 10.22 -12.78 2.72
CA ALA A 293 11.56 -12.79 2.20
C ALA A 293 12.58 -13.34 3.19
N TYR A 294 12.40 -13.04 4.48
CA TYR A 294 13.23 -13.61 5.55
C TYR A 294 13.14 -15.14 5.61
N LEU A 295 11.96 -15.71 5.37
CA LEU A 295 11.74 -17.17 5.39
C LEU A 295 12.24 -17.85 4.11
N ASN A 296 12.15 -17.16 2.98
CA ASN A 296 12.40 -17.74 1.66
C ASN A 296 13.79 -17.43 1.10
N ASN A 297 14.61 -16.64 1.80
CA ASN A 297 15.87 -16.11 1.28
C ASN A 297 15.68 -15.23 0.02
N ASP A 298 14.57 -14.49 -0.01
CA ASP A 298 14.27 -13.48 -1.03
C ASP A 298 14.76 -12.10 -0.56
N PHE A 299 14.54 -11.07 -1.38
CA PHE A 299 14.93 -9.69 -1.09
C PHE A 299 13.78 -8.72 -1.37
N VAL A 300 13.65 -7.68 -0.54
CA VAL A 300 12.65 -6.62 -0.73
C VAL A 300 13.34 -5.29 -0.97
N ILE A 301 12.86 -4.58 -1.98
CA ILE A 301 13.26 -3.20 -2.24
C ILE A 301 12.00 -2.33 -2.12
N ALA A 302 12.09 -1.25 -1.36
CA ALA A 302 11.07 -0.20 -1.36
C ALA A 302 11.67 1.10 -1.91
N ALA A 303 10.93 1.86 -2.71
CA ALA A 303 11.39 3.13 -3.27
C ALA A 303 10.36 4.24 -3.06
N GLY A 304 10.82 5.44 -2.71
CA GLY A 304 9.97 6.61 -2.50
C GLY A 304 10.74 7.92 -2.58
N ASP A 305 10.02 9.03 -2.70
CA ASP A 305 10.57 10.38 -2.86
C ASP A 305 10.06 11.38 -1.82
N GLY A 306 9.19 10.97 -0.89
CA GLY A 306 8.57 11.89 0.07
C GLY A 306 8.25 11.29 1.44
N ILE A 307 7.86 12.18 2.37
CA ILE A 307 7.56 11.80 3.77
C ILE A 307 6.41 10.80 3.90
N ASN A 308 5.49 10.75 2.94
CA ASN A 308 4.43 9.75 2.85
C ASN A 308 4.96 8.32 2.63
N ASP A 309 6.22 8.18 2.22
CA ASP A 309 6.91 6.90 2.05
C ASP A 309 7.80 6.55 3.25
N LEU A 310 7.99 7.48 4.20
CA LEU A 310 8.90 7.33 5.34
C LEU A 310 8.66 6.00 6.06
N ASP A 311 7.41 5.66 6.32
CA ASP A 311 7.08 4.45 7.09
C ASP A 311 7.50 3.17 6.35
N MET A 312 7.32 3.09 5.03
CA MET A 312 7.79 1.94 4.26
C MET A 312 9.30 1.96 4.00
N LEU A 313 9.96 3.12 4.07
CA LEU A 313 11.40 3.23 3.86
C LEU A 313 12.21 3.02 5.14
N ASN A 314 11.67 3.35 6.32
CA ASN A 314 12.38 3.27 7.59
C ASN A 314 12.68 1.81 8.00
N PRO A 315 13.96 1.36 8.02
CA PRO A 315 14.32 -0.01 8.36
C PRO A 315 13.91 -0.43 9.78
N LEU A 316 13.76 0.51 10.71
CA LEU A 316 13.34 0.23 12.09
C LEU A 316 11.90 -0.31 12.16
N ASN A 317 11.07 -0.01 11.17
CA ASN A 317 9.67 -0.46 11.12
C ASN A 317 9.49 -1.95 10.81
N TYR A 318 10.59 -2.66 10.54
CA TYR A 318 10.61 -4.08 10.15
C TYR A 318 11.24 -5.00 11.21
N ILE A 319 11.76 -4.45 12.30
CA ILE A 319 12.50 -5.20 13.33
C ILE A 319 11.85 -5.07 14.71
N ASP A 320 12.25 -5.91 15.66
CA ASP A 320 11.85 -5.76 17.06
C ASP A 320 12.69 -4.69 17.75
N THR A 321 12.05 -3.54 18.04
CA THR A 321 12.65 -2.42 18.78
C THR A 321 12.61 -2.60 20.30
N LYS A 322 12.23 -3.79 20.81
CA LYS A 322 12.13 -4.12 22.24
C LYS A 322 11.22 -3.17 23.03
N GLY A 323 10.14 -2.73 22.38
CA GLY A 323 9.16 -1.81 22.98
C GLY A 323 9.52 -0.32 22.91
N MET A 324 10.67 0.04 22.33
CA MET A 324 10.99 1.43 22.01
C MET A 324 10.29 1.88 20.71
N SER A 325 9.98 3.17 20.58
CA SER A 325 9.38 3.69 19.35
C SER A 325 10.38 3.63 18.18
N ALA A 326 9.92 3.19 17.01
CA ALA A 326 10.70 3.10 15.77
C ALA A 326 10.90 4.47 15.05
N ASP A 327 10.57 5.57 15.71
CA ASP A 327 10.73 6.92 15.16
C ASP A 327 12.20 7.27 14.94
N LEU A 328 12.48 8.02 13.86
CA LEU A 328 13.85 8.45 13.53
C LEU A 328 14.52 9.29 14.62
N LYS A 329 13.73 10.01 15.44
CA LYS A 329 14.24 10.77 16.59
C LYS A 329 14.90 9.89 17.66
N ASN A 330 14.53 8.61 17.73
CA ASN A 330 15.09 7.65 18.67
C ASN A 330 16.13 6.72 18.02
N ALA A 331 16.41 6.90 16.72
CA ALA A 331 17.21 5.96 15.96
C ALA A 331 18.63 5.81 16.52
N ASP A 332 19.32 6.91 16.88
CA ASP A 332 20.68 6.82 17.42
C ASP A 332 20.74 5.94 18.67
N LYS A 333 19.79 6.11 19.60
CA LYS A 333 19.68 5.30 20.81
C LYS A 333 19.34 3.83 20.50
N LEU A 334 18.50 3.57 19.51
CA LEU A 334 18.21 2.20 19.06
C LEU A 334 19.45 1.53 18.47
N LEU A 335 20.26 2.30 17.73
CA LEU A 335 21.47 1.82 17.06
C LEU A 335 22.64 1.58 18.01
N GLU A 336 22.58 2.03 19.27
CA GLU A 336 23.51 1.62 20.33
C GLU A 336 23.29 0.16 20.77
N ASN A 337 22.10 -0.41 20.50
CA ASN A 337 21.77 -1.77 20.89
C ASN A 337 22.29 -2.78 19.85
N SER A 338 23.26 -3.60 20.24
CA SER A 338 23.89 -4.59 19.36
C SER A 338 22.91 -5.62 18.77
N GLU A 339 21.81 -5.94 19.46
CA GLU A 339 20.79 -6.85 18.93
C GLU A 339 19.95 -6.18 17.84
N ILE A 340 19.64 -4.89 17.99
CA ILE A 340 18.95 -4.10 16.97
C ILE A 340 19.84 -3.97 15.73
N VAL A 341 21.12 -3.65 15.90
CA VAL A 341 22.10 -3.60 14.80
C VAL A 341 22.17 -4.93 14.07
N LYS A 342 22.23 -6.05 14.80
CA LYS A 342 22.25 -7.38 14.20
C LYS A 342 20.96 -7.72 13.44
N GLN A 343 19.80 -7.31 13.96
CA GLN A 343 18.53 -7.45 13.24
C GLN A 343 18.53 -6.64 11.95
N LEU A 344 18.94 -5.37 12.01
CA LEU A 344 19.10 -4.51 10.83
C LEU A 344 20.03 -5.17 9.82
N GLU A 345 21.22 -5.61 10.21
CA GLU A 345 22.17 -6.20 9.27
C GLU A 345 21.62 -7.41 8.51
N ASN A 346 20.81 -8.24 9.17
CA ASN A 346 20.21 -9.45 8.59
C ASN A 346 18.86 -9.19 7.90
N LEU A 347 18.34 -7.97 7.93
CA LEU A 347 17.07 -7.64 7.31
C LEU A 347 17.16 -7.78 5.77
N PRO A 348 16.30 -8.56 5.10
CA PRO A 348 16.30 -8.72 3.64
C PRO A 348 15.58 -7.56 2.95
N PHE A 349 16.03 -6.34 3.25
CA PHE A 349 15.41 -5.10 2.83
C PHE A 349 16.46 -4.05 2.48
N THR A 350 16.19 -3.27 1.45
CA THR A 350 16.85 -1.99 1.18
C THR A 350 15.82 -0.98 0.68
N GLY A 351 15.78 0.20 1.28
CA GLY A 351 15.04 1.35 0.77
C GLY A 351 15.86 2.14 -0.25
N ILE A 352 15.20 2.68 -1.26
CA ILE A 352 15.74 3.64 -2.22
C ILE A 352 15.02 4.97 -2.01
N VAL A 353 15.77 6.00 -1.68
CA VAL A 353 15.29 7.38 -1.56
C VAL A 353 15.63 8.11 -2.84
N ILE A 354 14.63 8.65 -3.52
CA ILE A 354 14.86 9.57 -4.63
C ILE A 354 15.19 10.93 -4.04
N LYS A 355 16.34 11.47 -4.43
CA LYS A 355 16.80 12.77 -3.94
C LYS A 355 15.89 13.88 -4.46
N ASP A 356 15.41 14.68 -3.51
CA ASP A 356 14.76 15.95 -3.76
C ASP A 356 15.14 16.90 -2.61
N LYS A 357 15.29 18.19 -2.91
CA LYS A 357 15.80 19.19 -1.95
C LYS A 357 14.93 19.33 -0.69
N ASN A 358 13.68 18.86 -0.73
CA ASN A 358 12.70 19.01 0.33
C ASN A 358 11.93 17.72 0.67
N ASN A 359 12.49 16.54 0.37
CA ASN A 359 11.75 15.28 0.59
C ASN A 359 11.57 14.88 2.07
N GLY A 360 12.36 15.44 2.98
CA GLY A 360 12.33 15.10 4.41
C GLY A 360 12.89 13.70 4.74
N LEU A 361 13.58 13.06 3.80
CA LEU A 361 14.06 11.67 3.92
C LEU A 361 15.57 11.55 4.16
N GLU A 362 16.33 12.65 4.08
CA GLU A 362 17.81 12.66 4.22
C GLU A 362 18.33 11.91 5.46
N GLN A 363 17.58 11.97 6.57
CA GLN A 363 17.98 11.34 7.81
C GLN A 363 18.05 9.81 7.68
N LEU A 364 17.24 9.20 6.81
CA LEU A 364 17.27 7.76 6.55
C LEU A 364 18.63 7.31 6.03
N PHE A 365 19.18 8.03 5.04
CA PHE A 365 20.48 7.67 4.48
C PHE A 365 21.60 7.89 5.50
N LYS A 366 21.59 9.03 6.21
CA LYS A 366 22.58 9.33 7.27
C LYS A 366 22.64 8.24 8.34
N LEU A 367 21.49 7.71 8.77
CA LEU A 367 21.41 6.70 9.82
C LEU A 367 21.69 5.28 9.30
N PHE A 368 21.13 4.93 8.13
CA PHE A 368 21.01 3.54 7.71
C PHE A 368 21.81 3.17 6.44
N GLY A 369 22.40 4.15 5.75
CA GLY A 369 23.27 3.92 4.59
C GLY A 369 24.47 3.04 4.93
N LYS A 370 25.06 3.23 6.12
CA LYS A 370 26.18 2.40 6.63
C LYS A 370 25.83 0.91 6.79
N PHE A 371 24.55 0.56 6.91
CA PHE A 371 24.08 -0.82 7.01
C PHE A 371 23.62 -1.40 5.67
N SER A 372 23.81 -0.65 4.57
CA SER A 372 23.29 -0.99 3.23
C SER A 372 21.76 -1.10 3.20
N LYS A 373 21.07 -0.36 4.06
CA LYS A 373 19.60 -0.40 4.18
C LYS A 373 18.89 0.75 3.52
N ILE A 374 19.60 1.83 3.22
CA ILE A 374 19.08 2.96 2.46
C ILE A 374 20.12 3.34 1.41
N ILE A 375 19.67 3.55 0.19
CA ILE A 375 20.43 4.10 -0.92
C ILE A 375 19.74 5.38 -1.37
N GLU A 376 20.51 6.38 -1.76
CA GLU A 376 19.98 7.58 -2.40
C GLU A 376 20.35 7.61 -3.88
N VAL A 377 19.38 7.93 -4.73
CA VAL A 377 19.61 8.10 -6.17
C VAL A 377 18.97 9.38 -6.67
N GLU A 378 19.50 9.92 -7.76
CA GLU A 378 18.91 11.10 -8.41
C GLU A 378 17.55 10.74 -9.06
N ARG A 379 16.68 11.74 -9.21
CA ARG A 379 15.41 11.61 -9.92
C ARG A 379 15.65 11.09 -11.35
N GLY A 380 14.91 10.05 -11.75
CA GLY A 380 15.12 9.36 -13.04
C GLY A 380 16.23 8.30 -13.05
N LYS A 381 16.82 7.97 -11.88
CA LYS A 381 17.86 6.93 -11.73
C LYS A 381 17.41 5.72 -10.90
N LEU A 382 16.10 5.45 -10.84
CA LEU A 382 15.56 4.34 -10.06
C LEU A 382 16.15 2.98 -10.46
N GLN A 383 16.35 2.72 -11.76
CA GLN A 383 16.98 1.48 -12.23
C GLN A 383 18.35 1.24 -11.61
N GLU A 384 19.21 2.28 -11.60
CA GLU A 384 20.57 2.20 -11.03
C GLU A 384 20.49 1.86 -9.54
N GLY A 385 19.57 2.48 -8.81
CA GLY A 385 19.31 2.16 -7.39
C GLY A 385 18.87 0.72 -7.15
N ILE A 386 18.00 0.18 -8.02
CA ILE A 386 17.55 -1.22 -7.93
C ILE A 386 18.73 -2.17 -8.17
N GLU A 387 19.53 -1.92 -9.21
CA GLU A 387 20.70 -2.73 -9.51
C GLU A 387 21.73 -2.71 -8.37
N ASP A 388 21.96 -1.55 -7.77
CA ASP A 388 22.91 -1.40 -6.67
C ASP A 388 22.41 -2.05 -5.39
N ALA A 389 21.11 -1.95 -5.07
CA ALA A 389 20.50 -2.68 -3.96
C ALA A 389 20.69 -4.19 -4.11
N ILE A 390 20.44 -4.74 -5.31
CA ILE A 390 20.62 -6.16 -5.62
C ILE A 390 22.10 -6.57 -5.48
N LYS A 391 23.03 -5.78 -6.02
CA LYS A 391 24.48 -6.04 -5.92
C LYS A 391 24.94 -6.04 -4.46
N MET A 392 24.51 -5.06 -3.66
CA MET A 392 24.86 -4.92 -2.25
C MET A 392 24.34 -6.10 -1.42
N PHE A 393 23.08 -6.50 -1.64
CA PHE A 393 22.50 -7.66 -0.96
C PHE A 393 23.20 -8.98 -1.34
N SER A 394 23.54 -9.14 -2.62
CA SER A 394 24.23 -10.35 -3.12
C SER A 394 25.61 -10.53 -2.48
N ARG A 395 26.44 -9.47 -2.44
CA ARG A 395 27.80 -9.51 -1.86
C ARG A 395 27.78 -9.85 -0.36
N LYS A 396 26.88 -9.23 0.39
CA LYS A 396 26.75 -9.48 1.85
C LYS A 396 26.44 -10.95 2.17
N ASN A 397 25.79 -11.65 1.25
CA ASN A 397 25.42 -13.05 1.42
C ASN A 397 26.42 -14.02 0.76
N SER A 398 27.31 -13.57 -0.13
CA SER A 398 28.44 -14.39 -0.62
C SER A 398 29.56 -14.51 0.41
N ASP A 399 29.73 -13.47 1.25
CA ASP A 399 30.85 -13.37 2.20
C ASP A 399 30.59 -14.06 3.56
N LYS A 400 29.39 -14.62 3.76
CA LYS A 400 29.10 -15.46 4.93
C LYS A 400 29.53 -16.89 4.62
N PRO A 401 30.54 -17.46 5.30
CA PRO A 401 30.88 -18.86 5.10
C PRO A 401 29.65 -19.73 5.35
N ALA A 402 29.41 -20.70 4.49
CA ALA A 402 28.40 -21.72 4.68
C ALA A 402 28.75 -22.52 5.94
N LEU A 403 28.31 -22.06 7.10
CA LEU A 403 28.52 -22.75 8.37
C LEU A 403 27.98 -24.18 8.24
N GLU A 404 28.88 -25.13 8.46
CA GLU A 404 28.64 -26.56 8.38
C GLU A 404 27.45 -26.94 9.27
N LEU A 405 26.61 -27.84 8.76
CA LEU A 405 25.54 -28.45 9.53
C LEU A 405 26.17 -29.20 10.71
N ASN A 406 26.07 -28.63 11.91
CA ASN A 406 26.23 -29.43 13.11
C ASN A 406 25.09 -30.47 13.15
N LYS A 407 25.50 -31.74 13.13
CA LYS A 407 24.64 -32.93 13.22
C LYS A 407 23.84 -32.91 14.53
N SER A 408 22.65 -32.31 14.55
CA SER A 408 21.67 -32.55 15.61
C SER A 408 20.20 -32.54 15.16
N ASN A 409 19.94 -32.56 13.85
CA ASN A 409 18.58 -32.49 13.29
C ASN A 409 17.90 -33.85 13.06
N LYS A 410 18.14 -34.84 13.95
CA LYS A 410 17.47 -36.16 13.90
C LYS A 410 16.12 -36.19 14.64
N TYR A 411 15.78 -35.17 15.42
CA TYR A 411 14.57 -35.17 16.26
C TYR A 411 13.37 -34.38 15.69
N TYR A 412 13.59 -33.36 14.84
CA TYR A 412 12.50 -32.54 14.31
C TYR A 412 11.77 -33.16 13.10
N LYS A 413 12.46 -33.95 12.26
CA LYS A 413 11.80 -34.68 11.17
C LYS A 413 10.89 -35.79 11.70
N THR A 414 11.26 -36.42 12.81
CA THR A 414 10.45 -37.47 13.46
C THR A 414 9.21 -36.89 14.14
N ALA A 415 9.31 -35.71 14.75
CA ALA A 415 8.18 -35.05 15.39
C ALA A 415 7.13 -34.55 14.38
N ALA A 416 7.55 -33.95 13.26
CA ALA A 416 6.63 -33.53 12.21
C ALA A 416 5.94 -34.72 11.52
N PHE A 417 6.65 -35.84 11.35
CA PHE A 417 6.09 -37.07 10.77
C PHE A 417 5.12 -37.78 11.74
N LEU A 418 5.41 -37.79 13.05
CA LEU A 418 4.50 -38.30 14.09
C LEU A 418 3.23 -37.45 14.23
N PHE A 419 3.32 -36.12 14.07
CA PHE A 419 2.16 -35.22 14.13
C PHE A 419 1.24 -35.40 12.91
N LEU A 420 1.80 -35.69 11.73
CA LEU A 420 1.07 -36.04 10.52
C LEU A 420 0.39 -37.41 10.61
N LEU A 421 1.04 -38.40 11.24
CA LEU A 421 0.44 -39.72 11.47
C LEU A 421 -0.70 -39.68 12.52
N LEU A 422 -0.58 -38.86 13.57
CA LEU A 422 -1.62 -38.71 14.58
C LEU A 422 -2.85 -37.95 14.06
N SER A 423 -2.66 -36.96 13.18
CA SER A 423 -3.77 -36.25 12.54
C SER A 423 -4.49 -37.09 11.48
N ALA A 424 -3.75 -37.90 10.70
CA ALA A 424 -4.36 -38.87 9.78
C ALA A 424 -5.14 -39.98 10.51
N GLY A 425 -4.60 -40.51 11.62
CA GLY A 425 -5.28 -41.51 12.45
C GLY A 425 -6.56 -40.99 13.11
N GLY A 426 -6.58 -39.73 13.56
CA GLY A 426 -7.76 -39.09 14.13
C GLY A 426 -8.91 -38.89 13.12
N ILE A 427 -8.58 -38.59 11.86
CA ILE A 427 -9.57 -38.43 10.79
C ILE A 427 -10.19 -39.78 10.41
N ILE A 428 -9.40 -40.86 10.36
CA ILE A 428 -9.90 -42.21 10.06
C ILE A 428 -10.78 -42.74 11.21
N PHE A 429 -10.42 -42.46 12.46
CA PHE A 429 -11.23 -42.86 13.63
C PHE A 429 -12.59 -42.15 13.67
N LEU A 430 -12.63 -40.84 13.36
CA LEU A 430 -13.87 -40.07 13.29
C LEU A 430 -14.77 -40.50 12.12
N TYR A 431 -14.18 -40.86 10.98
CA TYR A 431 -14.93 -41.35 9.82
C TYR A 431 -15.60 -42.72 10.10
N ASN A 432 -14.88 -43.66 10.71
CA ASN A 432 -15.42 -44.98 11.07
C ASN A 432 -16.48 -44.93 12.18
N ARG A 433 -16.38 -43.98 13.12
CA ARG A 433 -17.40 -43.78 14.16
C ARG A 433 -18.71 -43.23 13.60
N LYS A 434 -18.65 -42.42 12.54
CA LYS A 434 -19.82 -41.87 11.83
C LYS A 434 -20.53 -42.90 10.93
N GLN A 435 -19.82 -43.91 10.46
CA GLN A 435 -20.40 -45.03 9.71
C GLN A 435 -21.15 -46.01 10.64
N LYS A 436 -20.58 -46.33 11.82
CA LYS A 436 -21.25 -47.20 12.81
C LYS A 436 -22.52 -46.61 13.43
N SER A 437 -22.69 -45.28 13.43
CA SER A 437 -23.91 -44.64 13.93
C SER A 437 -25.03 -44.52 12.89
N LYS A 438 -24.82 -44.99 11.65
CA LYS A 438 -25.84 -45.04 10.60
C LYS A 438 -26.37 -46.44 10.32
N SER A 439 -25.83 -47.46 10.99
CA SER A 439 -26.23 -48.86 10.85
C SER A 439 -26.78 -49.45 12.16
N ALA A 440 -27.41 -48.62 12.99
CA ALA A 440 -28.12 -49.01 14.21
C ALA A 440 -29.56 -48.50 14.14
#